data_AF-A0A1E1M2F3-F1
#
_entry.id   AF-A0A1E1M2F3-F1
#
_cell.length_a   1.000
_cell.length_b   1.000
_cell.length_c   1.000
_cell.angle_alpha   90.00
_cell.angle_beta   90.00
_cell.angle_gamma   90.00
#
_symmetry.space_group_name_H-M   'P 1'
#
loop_
_entity.id
_entity.type
_entity.pdbx_description
1 polymer ?
#
loop_
_entity_poly.entity_id
_entity_poly.type
_entity_poly.pdbx_seq_one_letter_code
_entity_poly.pdbx_strand_id
1 'polypeptide(L)'
;MSSPISSFSKLSLTQRMQSSRGHAGDRSSGKGKGKAVQSEGQSSSSDTSSGEESSGSDSGDDGLEEETDNTCGVFALDHCRQHGTRYAFQIAYAEVERYSVRISTTDSGRPSCSCTQQGVCQHIVWFLDQIRRTRQPTDEEVTVTLYEYISQHGLDNLCEELHWELRQGTDSDTEETQWQLQKAYSNLEAGRQPRGGIKERSKTARDILATLSNLDTDSYRHDIFESAFDVNVESVLVKRDLEATMARILMTDDNIYHYFQTLVSRNVRATDYFDKMSLKAKTSLDLLDIYCEVGPSAGQHDLIQCAQSLIDIVNTISINVTERQPLNPSSRSEAAKALISILSTVVRERNHDAYQNSTWPRRRPHGELSIDRNLYERLIGKASPMNPAGGTFIIKALQDLPEARHFVDELEEILALLGTIGWGPAPQAYREKLAGLIQQLKSSGMTPPVAKRPAGSLDRQVKRMK
;
A
#
# COMPACT_ATOMS: atom_id res chain seq x y z
N MET A 1 -57.76 -12.89 -23.85
CA MET A 1 -57.56 -11.54 -23.27
C MET A 1 -57.18 -11.76 -21.81
N SER A 2 -55.88 -11.83 -21.53
CA SER A 2 -55.36 -12.34 -20.26
C SER A 2 -55.13 -11.21 -19.25
N SER A 3 -55.31 -11.52 -17.97
CA SER A 3 -55.30 -10.56 -16.86
C SER A 3 -53.95 -9.87 -16.63
N PRO A 4 -53.91 -8.64 -16.08
CA PRO A 4 -52.68 -7.94 -15.75
C PRO A 4 -52.00 -8.53 -14.50
N ILE A 5 -50.66 -8.47 -14.48
CA ILE A 5 -49.80 -9.00 -13.42
C ILE A 5 -49.89 -8.10 -12.17
N SER A 6 -50.05 -8.69 -10.98
CA SER A 6 -50.43 -8.01 -9.73
C SER A 6 -49.31 -7.21 -9.01
N SER A 7 -48.07 -7.28 -9.49
CA SER A 7 -46.86 -6.83 -8.78
C SER A 7 -46.67 -5.30 -8.70
N PHE A 8 -47.42 -4.50 -9.47
CA PHE A 8 -47.25 -3.03 -9.50
C PHE A 8 -48.22 -2.24 -8.59
N SER A 9 -49.01 -2.93 -7.76
CA SER A 9 -50.06 -2.32 -6.93
C SER A 9 -49.58 -1.56 -5.68
N LYS A 10 -48.30 -1.66 -5.31
CA LYS A 10 -47.75 -1.09 -4.04
C LYS A 10 -46.92 0.19 -4.19
N LEU A 11 -46.82 0.79 -5.38
CA LEU A 11 -46.11 2.07 -5.59
C LEU A 11 -47.07 3.27 -5.55
N SER A 12 -47.52 3.65 -4.36
CA SER A 12 -48.27 4.90 -4.14
C SER A 12 -47.33 6.09 -3.94
N LEU A 13 -47.09 6.88 -4.99
CA LEU A 13 -46.48 8.20 -4.88
C LEU A 13 -47.47 9.19 -4.26
N THR A 14 -47.33 9.46 -2.95
CA THR A 14 -48.14 10.49 -2.28
C THR A 14 -47.69 11.90 -2.72
N GLN A 15 -48.62 12.61 -3.33
CA GLN A 15 -48.42 13.88 -4.00
C GLN A 15 -48.47 15.06 -3.02
N ARG A 16 -47.33 15.72 -2.74
CA ARG A 16 -47.33 17.17 -2.42
C ARG A 16 -45.96 17.84 -2.59
N MET A 17 -45.72 18.37 -3.78
CA MET A 17 -44.88 19.56 -3.92
C MET A 17 -45.70 20.80 -3.56
N GLN A 18 -45.20 21.65 -2.67
CA GLN A 18 -45.52 23.08 -2.68
C GLN A 18 -44.26 23.89 -2.41
N SER A 19 -43.99 24.83 -3.30
CA SER A 19 -42.93 25.84 -3.19
C SER A 19 -43.50 27.14 -2.63
N SER A 20 -42.71 27.89 -1.85
CA SER A 20 -42.90 29.33 -1.67
C SER A 20 -41.62 30.01 -1.15
N ARG A 21 -41.49 31.30 -1.44
CA ARG A 21 -40.37 32.19 -1.06
C ARG A 21 -40.58 32.81 0.33
N GLY A 22 -39.50 33.32 0.91
CA GLY A 22 -39.39 33.74 2.31
C GLY A 22 -40.14 35.01 2.74
N HIS A 23 -40.09 35.28 4.05
CA HIS A 23 -39.53 36.52 4.60
C HIS A 23 -39.35 36.43 6.13
N ALA A 24 -38.29 37.07 6.67
CA ALA A 24 -38.08 37.46 8.08
C ALA A 24 -38.08 36.34 9.16
N GLY A 25 -37.46 36.51 10.33
CA GLY A 25 -36.61 37.60 10.80
C GLY A 25 -36.65 37.75 12.34
N ASP A 26 -35.48 37.71 12.97
CA ASP A 26 -35.14 38.19 14.33
C ASP A 26 -35.49 37.32 15.58
N ARG A 27 -34.47 37.21 16.47
CA ARG A 27 -34.48 37.09 17.96
C ARG A 27 -35.25 35.95 18.68
N SER A 28 -34.80 35.40 19.82
CA SER A 28 -33.61 35.63 20.66
C SER A 28 -33.33 34.44 21.62
N SER A 29 -32.21 34.50 22.35
CA SER A 29 -32.00 34.07 23.77
C SER A 29 -32.84 32.89 24.33
N GLY A 30 -32.28 31.84 24.95
CA GLY A 30 -30.89 31.59 25.38
C GLY A 30 -30.81 30.73 26.66
N LYS A 31 -29.59 30.44 27.12
CA LYS A 31 -29.16 29.99 28.49
C LYS A 31 -29.81 28.76 29.18
N GLY A 32 -28.92 27.87 29.68
CA GLY A 32 -29.13 27.01 30.85
C GLY A 32 -28.89 25.51 30.55
N LYS A 33 -27.82 24.83 31.00
CA LYS A 33 -27.31 24.49 32.36
C LYS A 33 -28.17 23.47 33.15
N GLY A 34 -27.51 22.41 33.63
CA GLY A 34 -28.06 21.34 34.49
C GLY A 34 -28.24 20.05 33.68
N LYS A 35 -27.36 19.05 33.70
CA LYS A 35 -26.71 18.26 34.79
C LYS A 35 -27.69 17.27 35.46
N ALA A 36 -27.29 16.00 35.44
CA ALA A 36 -28.07 14.80 35.76
C ALA A 36 -28.43 14.64 37.25
N VAL A 37 -29.28 13.64 37.56
CA VAL A 37 -28.98 12.55 38.51
C VAL A 37 -29.94 11.36 38.32
N GLN A 38 -29.48 10.17 38.71
CA GLN A 38 -30.18 8.87 38.68
C GLN A 38 -31.23 8.74 39.80
N SER A 39 -32.15 7.77 39.68
CA SER A 39 -32.59 6.96 40.83
C SER A 39 -33.10 5.60 40.36
N GLU A 40 -32.64 4.54 41.01
CA GLU A 40 -33.21 3.20 40.93
C GLU A 40 -34.50 3.11 41.79
N GLY A 41 -35.27 2.03 41.66
CA GLY A 41 -36.56 1.88 42.36
C GLY A 41 -37.33 0.58 42.12
N GLN A 42 -36.70 -0.56 42.42
CA GLN A 42 -37.38 -1.82 42.81
C GLN A 42 -38.36 -1.56 43.99
N SER A 43 -39.46 -2.28 44.28
CA SER A 43 -40.06 -3.56 43.81
C SER A 43 -41.51 -3.67 44.34
N SER A 44 -42.27 -4.72 43.94
CA SER A 44 -43.00 -5.68 44.85
C SER A 44 -44.49 -5.98 44.55
N SER A 45 -44.88 -7.26 44.77
CA SER A 45 -46.24 -7.81 45.07
C SER A 45 -47.34 -7.72 43.97
N SER A 46 -48.37 -8.58 43.86
CA SER A 46 -48.75 -9.92 44.40
C SER A 46 -50.16 -10.30 43.87
N ASP A 47 -50.70 -11.53 43.78
CA ASP A 47 -50.23 -12.95 43.73
C ASP A 47 -51.46 -13.86 43.45
N THR A 48 -51.27 -15.18 43.25
CA THR A 48 -52.32 -16.29 43.26
C THR A 48 -53.35 -16.34 42.09
N SER A 49 -53.98 -17.48 41.70
CA SER A 49 -53.70 -18.95 41.76
C SER A 49 -54.76 -19.74 40.92
N SER A 50 -54.61 -21.07 40.78
CA SER A 50 -55.44 -22.09 40.04
C SER A 50 -55.42 -22.02 38.50
N GLY A 51 -55.36 -23.10 37.69
CA GLY A 51 -55.61 -24.54 37.90
C GLY A 51 -56.97 -24.94 37.30
N GLU A 52 -57.18 -26.00 36.49
CA GLU A 52 -56.33 -27.10 35.99
C GLU A 52 -57.06 -27.78 34.78
N GLU A 53 -56.35 -28.61 33.98
CA GLU A 53 -56.85 -29.63 33.00
C GLU A 53 -57.74 -29.26 31.77
N SER A 54 -57.29 -29.60 30.53
CA SER A 54 -57.66 -30.87 29.84
C SER A 54 -57.60 -30.86 28.29
N SER A 55 -56.92 -31.89 27.74
CA SER A 55 -57.11 -32.58 26.44
C SER A 55 -57.30 -31.85 25.08
N GLY A 56 -56.56 -32.31 24.06
CA GLY A 56 -57.23 -32.80 22.83
C GLY A 56 -56.74 -32.30 21.45
N SER A 57 -55.85 -33.08 20.83
CA SER A 57 -55.90 -33.51 19.41
C SER A 57 -55.82 -32.49 18.24
N ASP A 58 -54.66 -32.57 17.56
CA ASP A 58 -54.53 -32.91 16.12
C ASP A 58 -54.74 -31.83 15.01
N SER A 59 -53.94 -32.00 13.95
CA SER A 59 -54.09 -31.56 12.55
C SER A 59 -53.84 -30.09 12.17
N GLY A 60 -52.60 -29.85 11.72
CA GLY A 60 -52.27 -29.29 10.39
C GLY A 60 -52.61 -27.83 10.08
N ASP A 61 -51.58 -27.02 9.85
CA ASP A 61 -51.66 -25.80 9.03
C ASP A 61 -50.39 -25.65 8.18
N ASP A 62 -50.56 -25.45 6.88
CA ASP A 62 -49.48 -25.34 5.89
C ASP A 62 -48.91 -23.92 5.87
N GLY A 63 -47.63 -23.78 6.19
CA GLY A 63 -46.98 -22.49 6.50
C GLY A 63 -45.85 -22.06 5.57
N LEU A 64 -45.91 -22.41 4.28
CA LEU A 64 -45.11 -21.88 3.16
C LEU A 64 -43.74 -21.28 3.52
N GLU A 65 -42.68 -22.08 3.43
CA GLU A 65 -41.32 -21.56 3.37
C GLU A 65 -41.17 -20.71 2.09
N GLU A 66 -41.07 -19.39 2.22
CA GLU A 66 -40.62 -18.53 1.12
C GLU A 66 -39.15 -18.84 0.85
N GLU A 67 -38.92 -19.77 -0.07
CA GLU A 67 -37.63 -20.00 -0.71
C GLU A 67 -37.24 -18.71 -1.43
N THR A 68 -36.51 -17.83 -0.73
CA THR A 68 -35.98 -16.58 -1.31
C THR A 68 -34.85 -16.96 -2.26
N ASP A 69 -35.24 -17.30 -3.50
CA ASP A 69 -34.35 -17.64 -4.59
C ASP A 69 -33.29 -16.54 -4.74
N ASN A 70 -32.05 -16.89 -4.39
CA ASN A 70 -31.01 -15.92 -4.02
C ASN A 70 -30.24 -15.44 -5.26
N THR A 71 -31.00 -15.09 -6.30
CA THR A 71 -30.53 -14.62 -7.61
C THR A 71 -29.96 -13.21 -7.47
N CYS A 72 -28.65 -13.13 -7.27
CA CYS A 72 -27.91 -11.87 -7.15
C CYS A 72 -27.73 -11.22 -8.53
N GLY A 73 -28.83 -10.71 -9.09
CA GLY A 73 -28.85 -9.95 -10.34
C GLY A 73 -28.43 -8.50 -10.14
N VAL A 74 -27.44 -8.05 -10.90
CA VAL A 74 -26.97 -6.65 -10.91
C VAL A 74 -27.66 -5.90 -12.04
N PHE A 75 -28.42 -4.86 -11.68
CA PHE A 75 -28.98 -3.90 -12.62
C PHE A 75 -28.10 -2.65 -12.69
N ALA A 76 -27.69 -2.25 -13.90
CA ALA A 76 -26.95 -1.03 -14.15
C ALA A 76 -27.69 -0.17 -15.19
N LEU A 77 -27.83 1.13 -14.93
CA LEU A 77 -28.36 2.06 -15.93
C LEU A 77 -27.27 2.37 -16.95
N ASP A 78 -27.45 1.89 -18.18
CA ASP A 78 -26.46 1.97 -19.25
C ASP A 78 -26.56 3.30 -20.01
N HIS A 79 -27.76 3.65 -20.47
CA HIS A 79 -28.01 4.92 -21.16
C HIS A 79 -29.32 5.57 -20.69
N CYS A 80 -29.37 6.91 -20.68
CA CYS A 80 -30.63 7.64 -20.59
C CYS A 80 -30.67 8.81 -21.59
N ARG A 81 -31.87 9.10 -22.12
CA ARG A 81 -32.10 10.25 -23.00
C ARG A 81 -33.52 10.78 -22.87
N GLN A 82 -33.69 12.09 -22.99
CA GLN A 82 -35.00 12.69 -23.20
C GLN A 82 -35.34 12.65 -24.69
N HIS A 83 -36.57 12.24 -25.02
CA HIS A 83 -37.10 12.22 -26.37
C HIS A 83 -38.49 12.89 -26.39
N GLY A 84 -38.51 14.19 -26.68
CA GLY A 84 -39.70 15.02 -26.59
C GLY A 84 -40.21 15.12 -25.15
N THR A 85 -41.45 14.69 -24.91
CA THR A 85 -42.12 14.71 -23.60
C THR A 85 -41.87 13.46 -22.75
N ARG A 86 -40.98 12.54 -23.18
CA ARG A 86 -40.68 11.30 -22.46
C ARG A 86 -39.20 11.15 -22.17
N TYR A 87 -38.89 10.44 -21.10
CA TYR A 87 -37.55 9.95 -20.80
C TYR A 87 -37.46 8.47 -21.22
N ALA A 88 -36.35 8.09 -21.84
CA ALA A 88 -36.01 6.73 -22.18
C ALA A 88 -34.77 6.32 -21.39
N PHE A 89 -34.81 5.12 -20.81
CA PHE A 89 -33.76 4.52 -20.01
C PHE A 89 -33.44 3.14 -20.60
N GLN A 90 -32.16 2.82 -20.69
CA GLN A 90 -31.63 1.51 -21.06
C GLN A 90 -30.93 0.95 -19.83
N ILE A 91 -31.27 -0.29 -19.47
CA ILE A 91 -30.79 -0.96 -18.27
C ILE A 91 -30.07 -2.23 -18.72
N ALA A 92 -28.81 -2.38 -18.35
CA ALA A 92 -28.08 -3.64 -18.42
C ALA A 92 -28.42 -4.48 -17.18
N TYR A 93 -28.62 -5.77 -17.39
CA TYR A 93 -28.85 -6.76 -16.34
C TYR A 93 -27.78 -7.85 -16.47
N ALA A 94 -27.16 -8.22 -15.37
CA ALA A 94 -26.18 -9.30 -15.29
C ALA A 94 -26.52 -10.20 -14.10
N GLU A 95 -26.69 -11.50 -14.35
CA GLU A 95 -27.04 -12.49 -13.35
C GLU A 95 -25.83 -13.35 -13.00
N VAL A 96 -25.65 -13.67 -11.71
CA VAL A 96 -24.53 -14.49 -11.23
C VAL A 96 -25.01 -15.91 -10.97
N GLU A 97 -24.95 -16.74 -12.02
CA GLU A 97 -25.18 -18.18 -11.92
C GLU A 97 -23.97 -18.89 -11.30
N ARG A 98 -24.21 -19.93 -10.48
CA ARG A 98 -23.16 -20.74 -9.84
C ARG A 98 -23.05 -22.11 -10.51
N TYR A 99 -21.85 -22.43 -10.98
CA TYR A 99 -21.54 -23.72 -11.59
C TYR A 99 -20.44 -24.43 -10.81
N SER A 100 -20.71 -25.65 -10.33
CA SER A 100 -19.70 -26.52 -9.72
C SER A 100 -19.05 -27.39 -10.79
N VAL A 101 -17.73 -27.55 -10.76
CA VAL A 101 -16.99 -28.50 -11.59
C VAL A 101 -16.37 -29.55 -10.66
N ARG A 102 -16.64 -30.83 -10.90
CA ARG A 102 -16.07 -31.96 -10.13
C ARG A 102 -15.06 -32.72 -10.96
N ILE A 103 -13.99 -33.21 -10.32
CA ILE A 103 -12.95 -34.03 -10.94
C ILE A 103 -12.82 -35.29 -10.09
N SER A 104 -13.02 -36.47 -10.68
CA SER A 104 -12.93 -37.75 -9.97
C SER A 104 -11.87 -38.67 -10.57
N THR A 105 -11.35 -39.57 -9.73
CA THR A 105 -10.51 -40.71 -10.13
C THR A 105 -11.31 -41.85 -10.75
N THR A 106 -12.62 -41.95 -10.47
CA THR A 106 -13.45 -43.12 -10.82
C THR A 106 -14.10 -43.03 -12.20
N ASP A 107 -14.43 -41.82 -12.67
CA ASP A 107 -15.23 -41.61 -13.89
C ASP A 107 -14.40 -41.07 -15.06
N SER A 108 -13.64 -41.96 -15.70
CA SER A 108 -12.89 -41.69 -16.96
C SER A 108 -11.87 -40.53 -16.91
N GLY A 109 -11.59 -39.98 -15.73
CA GLY A 109 -10.75 -38.79 -15.54
C GLY A 109 -11.32 -37.50 -16.16
N ARG A 110 -12.61 -37.49 -16.54
CA ARG A 110 -13.24 -36.33 -17.18
C ARG A 110 -13.92 -35.43 -16.14
N PRO A 111 -13.68 -34.12 -16.16
CA PRO A 111 -14.43 -33.20 -15.30
C PRO A 111 -15.91 -33.20 -15.67
N SER A 112 -16.78 -33.21 -14.66
CA SER A 112 -18.23 -32.98 -14.79
C SER A 112 -18.58 -31.59 -14.29
N CYS A 113 -19.72 -31.04 -14.73
CA CYS A 113 -20.18 -29.72 -14.30
C CYS A 113 -21.69 -29.75 -14.05
N SER A 114 -22.17 -28.93 -13.09
CA SER A 114 -23.61 -28.80 -12.79
C SER A 114 -24.41 -28.07 -13.87
N CYS A 115 -23.78 -27.63 -14.96
CA CYS A 115 -24.47 -27.05 -16.11
C CYS A 115 -25.37 -28.10 -16.80
N THR A 116 -26.62 -27.73 -17.10
CA THR A 116 -27.55 -28.56 -17.90
C THR A 116 -27.25 -28.52 -19.41
N GLN A 117 -26.09 -28.00 -19.80
CA GLN A 117 -25.70 -27.76 -21.19
C GLN A 117 -25.38 -29.07 -21.91
N GLN A 118 -26.12 -29.37 -22.98
CA GLN A 118 -25.83 -30.51 -23.85
C GLN A 118 -24.59 -30.23 -24.72
N GLY A 119 -23.54 -31.05 -24.57
CA GLY A 119 -22.31 -30.97 -25.36
C GLY A 119 -21.07 -30.61 -24.53
N VAL A 120 -20.13 -29.87 -25.11
CA VAL A 120 -18.92 -29.41 -24.42
C VAL A 120 -19.26 -28.20 -23.57
N CYS A 121 -19.41 -28.38 -22.25
CA CYS A 121 -19.78 -27.28 -21.35
C CYS A 121 -18.67 -26.23 -21.25
N GLN A 122 -19.02 -24.96 -21.49
CA GLN A 122 -18.03 -23.88 -21.57
C GLN A 122 -17.31 -23.61 -20.25
N HIS A 123 -17.97 -23.86 -19.11
CA HIS A 123 -17.37 -23.74 -17.78
C HIS A 123 -16.19 -24.69 -17.59
N ILE A 124 -16.29 -25.92 -18.11
CA ILE A 124 -15.20 -26.90 -18.10
C ILE A 124 -14.03 -26.39 -18.96
N VAL A 125 -14.31 -25.86 -20.15
CA VAL A 125 -13.28 -25.33 -21.06
C VAL A 125 -12.55 -24.15 -20.42
N TRP A 126 -13.28 -23.20 -19.81
CA TRP A 126 -12.70 -22.06 -19.12
C TRP A 126 -11.84 -22.47 -17.91
N PHE A 127 -12.33 -23.42 -17.11
CA PHE A 127 -11.62 -23.95 -15.95
C PHE A 127 -10.33 -24.67 -16.35
N LEU A 128 -10.37 -25.48 -17.42
CA LEU A 128 -9.18 -26.10 -18.02
C LEU A 128 -8.19 -25.07 -18.56
N ASP A 129 -8.67 -23.95 -19.13
CA ASP A 129 -7.81 -22.84 -19.55
C ASP A 129 -7.10 -22.18 -18.36
N GLN A 130 -7.75 -22.02 -17.21
CA GLN A 130 -7.10 -21.46 -16.02
C GLN A 130 -5.97 -22.39 -15.55
N ILE A 131 -6.23 -23.69 -15.41
CA ILE A 131 -5.22 -24.68 -14.97
C ILE A 131 -4.07 -24.83 -15.98
N ARG A 132 -4.28 -24.52 -17.27
CA ARG A 132 -3.18 -24.50 -18.25
C ARG A 132 -2.18 -23.37 -18.01
N ARG A 133 -2.56 -22.31 -17.30
CA ARG A 133 -1.67 -21.15 -17.03
C ARG A 133 -0.59 -21.44 -15.99
N THR A 134 -0.78 -22.46 -15.16
CA THR A 134 0.21 -22.95 -14.17
C THR A 134 1.13 -24.04 -14.75
N ARG A 135 0.96 -24.43 -16.02
CA ARG A 135 1.85 -25.40 -16.68
C ARG A 135 3.05 -24.71 -17.31
N GLN A 136 4.23 -25.29 -17.13
CA GLN A 136 5.44 -24.77 -17.77
C GLN A 136 5.52 -25.26 -19.23
N PRO A 137 6.05 -24.45 -20.18
CA PRO A 137 6.13 -24.83 -21.59
C PRO A 137 7.14 -25.96 -21.88
N THR A 138 7.84 -26.46 -20.87
CA THR A 138 8.76 -27.61 -20.93
C THR A 138 8.13 -28.93 -20.49
N ASP A 139 6.87 -28.94 -20.05
CA ASP A 139 6.12 -30.19 -19.85
C ASP A 139 5.79 -30.79 -21.22
N GLU A 140 6.63 -31.73 -21.69
CA GLU A 140 6.29 -32.60 -22.82
C GLU A 140 4.95 -33.33 -22.54
N GLU A 141 4.24 -33.75 -23.60
CA GLU A 141 2.88 -34.30 -23.56
C GLU A 141 2.77 -35.67 -22.85
N VAL A 142 3.10 -35.72 -21.55
CA VAL A 142 2.72 -36.82 -20.68
C VAL A 142 1.22 -36.72 -20.46
N THR A 143 0.50 -37.81 -20.74
CA THR A 143 -0.96 -37.93 -20.57
C THR A 143 -1.36 -38.07 -19.10
N VAL A 144 -0.85 -37.17 -18.24
CA VAL A 144 -1.25 -37.03 -16.84
C VAL A 144 -2.68 -36.54 -16.80
N THR A 145 -3.56 -37.26 -16.12
CA THR A 145 -4.95 -36.83 -15.95
C THR A 145 -5.01 -35.53 -15.16
N LEU A 146 -6.10 -34.76 -15.32
CA LEU A 146 -6.25 -33.49 -14.60
C LEU A 146 -6.15 -33.69 -13.08
N TYR A 147 -6.74 -34.78 -12.57
CA TYR A 147 -6.67 -35.17 -11.17
C TYR A 147 -5.23 -35.39 -10.70
N GLU A 148 -4.44 -36.16 -11.45
CA GLU A 148 -3.04 -36.44 -11.11
C GLU A 148 -2.18 -35.18 -11.17
N TYR A 149 -2.40 -34.27 -12.14
CA TYR A 149 -1.69 -32.99 -12.21
C TYR A 149 -1.96 -32.13 -10.96
N ILE A 150 -3.22 -31.95 -10.57
CA ILE A 150 -3.59 -31.20 -9.36
C ILE A 150 -3.02 -31.88 -8.10
N SER A 151 -3.05 -33.22 -8.05
CA SER A 151 -2.50 -33.99 -6.91
C SER A 151 -0.98 -33.89 -6.79
N GLN A 152 -0.25 -33.85 -7.91
CA GLN A 152 1.21 -33.71 -7.94
C GLN A 152 1.65 -32.26 -7.67
N HIS A 153 0.90 -31.28 -8.20
CA HIS A 153 1.16 -29.87 -7.97
C HIS A 153 0.84 -29.44 -6.53
N GLY A 154 -0.15 -30.10 -5.91
CA GLY A 154 -0.77 -29.68 -4.67
C GLY A 154 -1.91 -28.70 -4.94
N LEU A 155 -3.09 -28.97 -4.36
CA LEU A 155 -4.26 -28.11 -4.51
C LEU A 155 -4.02 -26.72 -3.90
N ASP A 156 -3.36 -26.66 -2.74
CA ASP A 156 -2.96 -25.41 -2.09
C ASP A 156 -2.11 -24.54 -3.01
N ASN A 157 -1.03 -25.10 -3.58
CA ASN A 157 -0.12 -24.38 -4.49
C ASN A 157 -0.84 -23.91 -5.76
N LEU A 158 -1.71 -24.74 -6.33
CA LEU A 158 -2.51 -24.39 -7.51
C LEU A 158 -3.48 -23.23 -7.21
N CYS A 159 -4.11 -23.25 -6.03
CA CYS A 159 -4.97 -22.18 -5.56
C CYS A 159 -4.17 -20.89 -5.29
N GLU A 160 -2.97 -20.97 -4.70
CA GLU A 160 -2.09 -19.81 -4.51
C GLU A 160 -1.67 -19.17 -5.85
N GLU A 161 -1.24 -19.97 -6.84
CA GLU A 161 -0.82 -19.48 -8.16
C GLU A 161 -1.96 -18.88 -9.00
N LEU A 162 -3.16 -19.48 -8.93
CA LEU A 162 -4.36 -18.96 -9.61
C LEU A 162 -5.13 -17.91 -8.79
N HIS A 163 -4.66 -17.61 -7.58
CA HIS A 163 -5.28 -16.70 -6.62
C HIS A 163 -6.74 -17.09 -6.29
N TRP A 164 -6.99 -18.40 -6.18
CA TRP A 164 -8.27 -18.98 -5.77
C TRP A 164 -8.30 -19.21 -4.26
N GLU A 165 -9.46 -18.95 -3.64
CA GLU A 165 -9.65 -19.19 -2.21
C GLU A 165 -9.90 -20.68 -1.95
N LEU A 166 -8.93 -21.38 -1.35
CA LEU A 166 -9.13 -22.75 -0.88
C LEU A 166 -9.91 -22.75 0.43
N ARG A 167 -11.09 -23.38 0.44
CA ARG A 167 -11.94 -23.54 1.63
C ARG A 167 -12.00 -25.01 2.03
N GLN A 168 -11.78 -25.30 3.31
CA GLN A 168 -11.98 -26.63 3.88
C GLN A 168 -13.48 -26.87 4.07
N GLY A 169 -14.03 -27.83 3.32
CA GLY A 169 -15.38 -28.35 3.52
C GLY A 169 -15.39 -29.47 4.57
N THR A 170 -16.58 -29.89 4.99
CA THR A 170 -16.76 -31.15 5.73
C THR A 170 -16.45 -32.35 4.83
N ASP A 171 -15.92 -33.44 5.38
CA ASP A 171 -15.51 -34.67 4.66
C ASP A 171 -16.63 -35.39 3.86
N SER A 172 -17.86 -34.89 3.88
CA SER A 172 -19.01 -35.39 3.14
C SER A 172 -19.35 -34.43 1.99
N ASP A 173 -18.73 -34.66 0.84
CA ASP A 173 -19.00 -33.90 -0.38
C ASP A 173 -20.15 -34.57 -1.16
N THR A 174 -21.39 -34.25 -0.77
CA THR A 174 -22.61 -34.78 -1.41
C THR A 174 -23.03 -33.92 -2.62
N GLU A 175 -24.08 -34.33 -3.34
CA GLU A 175 -24.59 -33.50 -4.43
C GLU A 175 -25.21 -32.18 -3.95
N GLU A 176 -25.51 -32.10 -2.65
CA GLU A 176 -26.17 -30.99 -1.97
C GLU A 176 -25.18 -29.99 -1.34
N THR A 177 -23.85 -30.21 -1.43
CA THR A 177 -22.84 -29.26 -0.93
C THR A 177 -22.87 -27.97 -1.76
N GLN A 178 -23.78 -27.05 -1.42
CA GLN A 178 -23.85 -25.72 -2.02
C GLN A 178 -22.67 -24.87 -1.54
N TRP A 179 -21.57 -24.93 -2.28
CA TRP A 179 -20.45 -24.00 -2.15
C TRP A 179 -20.93 -22.58 -2.47
N GLN A 180 -21.36 -21.86 -1.43
CA GLN A 180 -21.82 -20.49 -1.58
C GLN A 180 -20.64 -19.61 -2.04
N LEU A 181 -20.74 -19.12 -3.28
CA LEU A 181 -19.91 -18.02 -3.76
C LEU A 181 -20.36 -16.74 -3.04
N GLN A 182 -19.94 -16.65 -1.78
CA GLN A 182 -20.04 -15.47 -0.94
C GLN A 182 -18.83 -14.63 -1.28
N LYS A 183 -19.00 -13.71 -2.24
CA LYS A 183 -18.12 -12.55 -2.34
C LYS A 183 -18.41 -11.72 -1.10
N ALA A 184 -17.62 -11.93 -0.05
CA ALA A 184 -17.89 -11.41 1.28
C ALA A 184 -17.67 -9.89 1.34
N TYR A 185 -18.64 -9.13 0.83
CA TYR A 185 -18.95 -7.78 1.33
C TYR A 185 -19.65 -7.86 2.71
N SER A 186 -19.23 -8.83 3.53
CA SER A 186 -19.65 -9.00 4.91
C SER A 186 -18.84 -8.03 5.77
N ASN A 187 -19.28 -6.77 5.84
CA ASN A 187 -18.65 -5.67 6.57
C ASN A 187 -18.56 -5.88 8.11
N LEU A 188 -18.74 -7.10 8.62
CA LEU A 188 -18.88 -7.41 10.04
C LEU A 188 -18.07 -8.61 10.54
N GLU A 189 -17.46 -9.42 9.66
CA GLU A 189 -16.42 -10.35 10.08
C GLU A 189 -15.13 -10.08 9.33
N ALA A 190 -14.17 -9.50 10.04
CA ALA A 190 -12.78 -9.51 9.64
C ALA A 190 -12.27 -10.96 9.68
N GLY A 191 -12.56 -11.71 8.60
CA GLY A 191 -11.95 -13.00 8.32
C GLY A 191 -10.44 -12.85 8.53
N ARG A 192 -9.87 -13.77 9.33
CA ARG A 192 -8.60 -13.55 10.05
C ARG A 192 -7.39 -13.39 9.12
N GLN A 193 -7.26 -12.22 8.51
CA GLN A 193 -6.00 -11.74 7.96
C GLN A 193 -4.97 -11.78 9.10
N PRO A 194 -3.87 -12.54 8.97
CA PRO A 194 -2.87 -12.58 10.03
C PRO A 194 -2.38 -11.15 10.29
N ARG A 195 -2.15 -10.77 11.55
CA ARG A 195 -1.84 -9.37 11.94
C ARG A 195 -0.70 -8.73 11.12
N GLY A 196 0.20 -9.54 10.57
CA GLY A 196 1.22 -9.11 9.60
C GLY A 196 0.64 -8.54 8.30
N GLY A 197 -0.31 -9.25 7.66
CA GLY A 197 -0.92 -8.85 6.39
C GLY A 197 -1.68 -7.52 6.49
N ILE A 198 -2.43 -7.30 7.59
CA ILE A 198 -3.10 -6.01 7.84
C ILE A 198 -2.07 -4.88 7.96
N LYS A 199 -0.95 -5.11 8.67
CA LYS A 199 0.12 -4.11 8.84
C LYS A 199 0.85 -3.81 7.53
N GLU A 200 1.11 -4.82 6.71
CA GLU A 200 1.75 -4.65 5.40
C GLU A 200 0.83 -3.96 4.39
N ARG A 201 -0.46 -4.30 4.40
CA ARG A 201 -1.50 -3.60 3.62
C ARG A 201 -1.61 -2.14 4.04
N SER A 202 -1.61 -1.85 5.35
CA SER A 202 -1.62 -0.49 5.90
C SER A 202 -0.41 0.32 5.44
N LYS A 203 0.81 -0.22 5.56
CA LYS A 203 2.03 0.39 5.00
C LYS A 203 1.89 0.65 3.49
N THR A 204 1.40 -0.32 2.73
CA THR A 204 1.25 -0.19 1.28
C THR A 204 0.19 0.83 0.87
N ALA A 205 -0.94 0.89 1.56
CA ALA A 205 -2.00 1.87 1.33
C ALA A 205 -1.52 3.29 1.68
N ARG A 206 -0.80 3.46 2.81
CA ARG A 206 -0.14 4.73 3.16
C ARG A 206 0.79 5.19 2.05
N ASP A 207 1.63 4.30 1.55
CA ASP A 207 2.64 4.57 0.52
C ASP A 207 2.01 4.89 -0.85
N ILE A 208 0.94 4.18 -1.24
CA ILE A 208 0.13 4.50 -2.43
C ILE A 208 -0.47 5.90 -2.33
N LEU A 209 -1.13 6.23 -1.22
CA LEU A 209 -1.79 7.53 -1.07
C LEU A 209 -0.81 8.68 -0.90
N ALA A 210 0.28 8.47 -0.17
CA ALA A 210 1.37 9.43 -0.06
C ALA A 210 1.96 9.77 -1.43
N THR A 211 2.14 8.76 -2.30
CA THR A 211 2.61 8.94 -3.69
C THR A 211 1.70 9.89 -4.49
N LEU A 212 0.38 9.81 -4.28
CA LEU A 212 -0.61 10.67 -4.94
C LEU A 212 -0.79 12.05 -4.25
N SER A 213 -0.07 12.29 -3.14
CA SER A 213 -0.12 13.52 -2.36
C SER A 213 1.16 14.36 -2.52
N ASN A 214 1.18 15.57 -1.97
CA ASN A 214 2.39 16.39 -1.88
C ASN A 214 3.30 16.02 -0.69
N LEU A 215 2.87 15.10 0.19
CA LEU A 215 3.63 14.69 1.38
C LEU A 215 4.41 13.40 1.10
N ASP A 216 5.50 13.21 1.83
CA ASP A 216 6.21 11.93 1.87
C ASP A 216 5.47 10.87 2.71
N THR A 217 5.77 9.59 2.44
CA THR A 217 5.12 8.44 3.11
C THR A 217 5.25 8.47 4.63
N ASP A 218 6.34 9.01 5.18
CA ASP A 218 6.54 9.05 6.63
C ASP A 218 5.69 10.13 7.30
N SER A 219 5.42 11.23 6.60
CA SER A 219 4.64 12.38 7.08
C SER A 219 3.14 12.29 6.73
N TYR A 220 2.76 11.39 5.81
CA TYR A 220 1.39 11.29 5.31
C TYR A 220 0.42 10.68 6.34
N ARG A 221 -0.60 11.46 6.77
CA ARG A 221 -1.77 11.01 7.55
C ARG A 221 -1.48 10.02 8.69
N HIS A 222 -0.59 10.41 9.62
CA HIS A 222 -0.29 9.64 10.83
C HIS A 222 -1.56 9.25 11.62
N ASP A 223 -2.55 10.14 11.64
CA ASP A 223 -3.86 9.96 12.27
C ASP A 223 -4.64 8.73 11.77
N ILE A 224 -4.42 8.32 10.52
CA ILE A 224 -5.01 7.10 9.94
C ILE A 224 -4.12 5.89 10.17
N PHE A 225 -2.81 6.02 9.88
CA PHE A 225 -1.95 4.86 9.65
C PHE A 225 -1.13 4.40 10.86
N GLU A 226 -0.97 5.23 11.90
CA GLU A 226 -0.24 4.83 13.11
C GLU A 226 -1.10 4.01 14.08
N SER A 227 -2.39 4.37 14.25
CA SER A 227 -3.35 3.53 14.98
C SER A 227 -4.05 2.51 14.06
N ALA A 228 -3.24 1.69 13.36
CA ALA A 228 -3.74 0.63 12.48
C ALA A 228 -4.56 -0.48 13.20
N PHE A 229 -4.75 -0.37 14.52
CA PHE A 229 -5.61 -1.23 15.33
C PHE A 229 -7.00 -0.62 15.63
N ASP A 230 -7.17 0.69 15.43
CA ASP A 230 -8.44 1.43 15.64
C ASP A 230 -9.20 1.69 14.32
N VAL A 231 -8.95 0.91 13.28
CA VAL A 231 -9.70 1.01 12.02
C VAL A 231 -11.12 0.49 12.24
N ASN A 232 -11.99 1.35 12.79
CA ASN A 232 -13.41 1.06 12.88
C ASN A 232 -13.99 1.06 11.45
N VAL A 233 -14.26 -0.16 10.97
CA VAL A 233 -14.75 -0.46 9.61
C VAL A 233 -16.25 -0.14 9.43
N GLU A 234 -16.99 0.16 10.51
CA GLU A 234 -18.45 0.40 10.49
C GLU A 234 -18.92 1.46 9.47
N SER A 235 -18.04 2.36 9.02
CA SER A 235 -18.29 3.20 7.85
C SER A 235 -17.05 3.38 6.97
N VAL A 236 -17.09 2.82 5.76
CA VAL A 236 -16.04 3.06 4.74
C VAL A 236 -15.95 4.54 4.36
N LEU A 237 -17.10 5.24 4.31
CA LEU A 237 -17.20 6.66 3.97
C LEU A 237 -16.93 7.56 5.19
N VAL A 238 -15.85 8.34 5.16
CA VAL A 238 -15.54 9.34 6.19
C VAL A 238 -16.05 10.70 5.74
N LYS A 239 -17.02 11.24 6.49
CA LYS A 239 -17.71 12.49 6.13
C LYS A 239 -16.73 13.68 6.05
N ARG A 240 -16.58 14.24 4.84
CA ARG A 240 -15.68 15.36 4.48
C ARG A 240 -14.18 15.03 4.46
N ASP A 241 -13.80 13.75 4.48
CA ASP A 241 -12.39 13.32 4.38
C ASP A 241 -12.24 12.24 3.30
N LEU A 242 -11.82 12.67 2.11
CA LEU A 242 -11.64 11.79 0.95
C LEU A 242 -10.43 10.86 1.12
N GLU A 243 -9.36 11.35 1.74
CA GLU A 243 -8.14 10.57 1.99
C GLU A 243 -8.41 9.45 2.99
N ALA A 244 -9.11 9.74 4.10
CA ALA A 244 -9.52 8.71 5.06
C ALA A 244 -10.54 7.73 4.47
N THR A 245 -11.44 8.21 3.61
CA THR A 245 -12.35 7.33 2.85
C THR A 245 -11.55 6.40 1.93
N MET A 246 -10.59 6.92 1.15
CA MET A 246 -9.78 6.10 0.25
C MET A 246 -8.84 5.15 1.01
N ALA A 247 -8.28 5.57 2.13
CA ALA A 247 -7.50 4.71 3.01
C ALA A 247 -8.32 3.52 3.53
N ARG A 248 -9.57 3.77 3.98
CA ARG A 248 -10.49 2.69 4.37
C ARG A 248 -10.79 1.75 3.21
N ILE A 249 -11.13 2.29 2.03
CA ILE A 249 -11.37 1.49 0.82
C ILE A 249 -10.16 0.61 0.48
N LEU A 250 -8.94 1.17 0.45
CA LEU A 250 -7.72 0.40 0.17
C LEU A 250 -7.42 -0.66 1.25
N MET A 251 -7.86 -0.44 2.48
CA MET A 251 -7.72 -1.41 3.57
C MET A 251 -8.78 -2.53 3.56
N THR A 252 -9.94 -2.32 2.92
CA THR A 252 -11.08 -3.27 2.95
C THR A 252 -11.41 -3.93 1.62
N ASP A 253 -11.20 -3.26 0.48
CA ASP A 253 -11.53 -3.80 -0.86
C ASP A 253 -10.27 -4.27 -1.59
N ASP A 254 -10.19 -5.57 -1.87
CA ASP A 254 -9.05 -6.21 -2.55
C ASP A 254 -8.93 -5.82 -4.02
N ASN A 255 -10.06 -5.65 -4.73
CA ASN A 255 -10.04 -5.31 -6.15
C ASN A 255 -9.48 -3.90 -6.35
N ILE A 256 -9.94 -2.96 -5.53
CA ILE A 256 -9.47 -1.57 -5.56
C ILE A 256 -8.01 -1.51 -5.09
N TYR A 257 -7.66 -2.23 -4.02
CA TYR A 257 -6.27 -2.32 -3.56
C TYR A 257 -5.32 -2.83 -4.66
N HIS A 258 -5.63 -3.94 -5.32
CA HIS A 258 -4.82 -4.46 -6.42
C HIS A 258 -4.79 -3.55 -7.64
N TYR A 259 -5.92 -2.89 -7.98
CA TYR A 259 -5.94 -1.89 -9.06
C TYR A 259 -4.98 -0.74 -8.75
N PHE A 260 -5.00 -0.19 -7.54
CA PHE A 260 -4.03 0.83 -7.12
C PHE A 260 -2.59 0.30 -7.01
N GLN A 261 -2.36 -0.97 -6.65
CA GLN A 261 -1.01 -1.56 -6.69
C GLN A 261 -0.45 -1.67 -8.11
N THR A 262 -1.28 -1.92 -9.12
CA THR A 262 -0.83 -1.98 -10.52
C THR A 262 -0.55 -0.59 -11.10
N LEU A 263 -1.42 0.39 -10.84
CA LEU A 263 -1.22 1.79 -11.25
C LEU A 263 -0.03 2.44 -10.52
N VAL A 264 -0.02 2.34 -9.19
CA VAL A 264 0.99 2.94 -8.30
C VAL A 264 1.97 1.85 -7.86
N SER A 265 2.66 1.28 -8.85
CA SER A 265 3.59 0.18 -8.64
C SER A 265 4.70 0.51 -7.63
N ARG A 266 5.29 -0.50 -7.00
CA ARG A 266 6.37 -0.33 -6.01
C ARG A 266 7.52 0.58 -6.49
N ASN A 267 7.90 0.48 -7.76
CA ASN A 267 8.95 1.32 -8.33
C ASN A 267 8.52 2.79 -8.47
N VAL A 268 7.27 3.04 -8.89
CA VAL A 268 6.69 4.40 -8.95
C VAL A 268 6.69 5.04 -7.56
N ARG A 269 6.23 4.29 -6.54
CA ARG A 269 6.23 4.73 -5.13
C ARG A 269 7.63 5.02 -4.61
N ALA A 270 8.61 4.17 -4.94
CA ALA A 270 10.00 4.38 -4.54
C ALA A 270 10.61 5.62 -5.20
N THR A 271 10.43 5.80 -6.51
CA THR A 271 10.95 6.97 -7.24
C THR A 271 10.37 8.28 -6.68
N ASP A 272 9.04 8.39 -6.58
CA ASP A 272 8.37 9.56 -6.01
C ASP A 272 8.80 9.85 -4.57
N TYR A 273 8.98 8.80 -3.75
CA TYR A 273 9.48 8.95 -2.39
C TYR A 273 10.90 9.54 -2.35
N PHE A 274 11.81 9.09 -3.22
CA PHE A 274 13.18 9.66 -3.29
C PHE A 274 13.19 11.09 -3.87
N ASP A 275 12.33 11.40 -4.84
CA ASP A 275 12.12 12.76 -5.34
C ASP A 275 11.62 13.68 -4.21
N LYS A 276 10.65 13.22 -3.41
CA LYS A 276 10.14 13.96 -2.22
C LYS A 276 11.20 14.13 -1.13
N MET A 277 12.06 13.14 -0.90
CA MET A 277 13.21 13.30 0.01
C MET A 277 14.22 14.35 -0.50
N SER A 278 14.48 14.39 -1.80
CA SER A 278 15.30 15.44 -2.43
C SER A 278 14.67 16.83 -2.26
N LEU A 279 13.35 16.94 -2.44
CA LEU A 279 12.62 18.19 -2.20
C LEU A 279 12.65 18.59 -0.72
N LYS A 280 12.43 17.66 0.21
CA LYS A 280 12.47 17.88 1.67
C LYS A 280 13.84 18.40 2.12
N ALA A 281 14.92 17.92 1.51
CA ALA A 281 16.27 18.41 1.76
C ALA A 281 16.47 19.86 1.28
N LYS A 282 15.94 20.22 0.10
CA LYS A 282 15.94 21.60 -0.41
C LYS A 282 15.14 22.52 0.50
N THR A 283 13.91 22.14 0.85
CA THR A 283 13.07 22.91 1.80
C THR A 283 13.76 23.11 3.15
N SER A 284 14.50 22.12 3.65
CA SER A 284 15.31 22.29 4.89
C SER A 284 16.42 23.34 4.74
N LEU A 285 17.01 23.47 3.55
CA LEU A 285 18.01 24.51 3.26
C LEU A 285 17.35 25.88 3.08
N ASP A 286 16.23 25.94 2.36
CA ASP A 286 15.46 27.18 2.17
C ASP A 286 14.98 27.75 3.52
N LEU A 287 14.54 26.88 4.44
CA LEU A 287 14.16 27.26 5.81
C LEU A 287 15.35 27.76 6.63
N LEU A 288 16.55 27.20 6.43
CA LEU A 288 17.78 27.71 7.05
C LEU A 288 18.14 29.10 6.51
N ASP A 289 18.01 29.30 5.20
CA ASP A 289 18.32 30.59 4.58
C ASP A 289 17.34 31.68 5.08
N ILE A 290 16.03 31.36 5.17
CA ILE A 290 15.02 32.23 5.81
C ILE A 290 15.36 32.52 7.28
N TYR A 291 15.81 31.51 8.05
CA TYR A 291 16.23 31.70 9.44
C TYR A 291 17.49 32.57 9.56
N CYS A 292 18.43 32.47 8.61
CA CYS A 292 19.60 33.34 8.56
C CYS A 292 19.21 34.80 8.24
N GLU A 293 18.23 35.03 7.37
CA GLU A 293 17.71 36.35 7.03
C GLU A 293 16.92 37.00 8.18
N VAL A 294 15.90 36.31 8.69
CA VAL A 294 14.82 36.85 9.54
C VAL A 294 14.97 36.45 11.03
N GLY A 295 15.81 35.45 11.31
CA GLY A 295 16.10 34.96 12.66
C GLY A 295 14.98 34.14 13.29
N PRO A 296 15.03 33.94 14.62
CA PRO A 296 14.08 33.10 15.37
C PRO A 296 12.60 33.48 15.23
N SER A 297 12.30 34.66 14.67
CA SER A 297 10.92 35.08 14.39
C SER A 297 10.28 34.36 13.20
N ALA A 298 11.08 33.79 12.29
CA ALA A 298 10.60 32.92 11.21
C ALA A 298 10.35 31.46 11.66
N GLY A 299 10.73 31.12 12.89
CA GLY A 299 10.62 29.78 13.46
C GLY A 299 11.94 29.29 14.05
N GLN A 300 11.94 28.04 14.51
CA GLN A 300 13.13 27.33 14.95
C GLN A 300 13.53 26.35 13.84
N HIS A 301 14.36 26.84 12.90
CA HIS A 301 15.03 26.00 11.89
C HIS A 301 16.47 26.49 11.68
N ASP A 302 17.24 26.46 12.77
CA ASP A 302 18.63 26.90 12.75
C ASP A 302 19.57 25.91 12.02
N LEU A 303 20.86 26.25 11.94
CA LEU A 303 21.86 25.39 11.29
C LEU A 303 21.95 23.99 11.90
N ILE A 304 21.71 23.85 13.21
CA ILE A 304 21.75 22.57 13.91
C ILE A 304 20.54 21.72 13.49
N GLN A 305 19.35 22.32 13.45
CA GLN A 305 18.11 21.67 13.04
C GLN A 305 18.11 21.31 11.54
N CYS A 306 18.65 22.18 10.68
CA CYS A 306 18.86 21.88 9.27
C CYS A 306 19.85 20.72 9.08
N ALA A 307 20.98 20.70 9.82
CA ALA A 307 21.94 19.61 9.74
C ALA A 307 21.33 18.27 10.19
N GLN A 308 20.55 18.28 11.28
CA GLN A 308 19.84 17.10 11.75
C GLN A 308 18.82 16.61 10.70
N SER A 309 18.03 17.53 10.12
CA SER A 309 17.07 17.22 9.06
C SER A 309 17.74 16.55 7.85
N LEU A 310 18.90 17.04 7.40
CA LEU A 310 19.66 16.43 6.31
C LEU A 310 20.22 15.05 6.67
N ILE A 311 20.67 14.84 7.91
CA ILE A 311 21.12 13.52 8.39
C ILE A 311 19.94 12.53 8.41
N ASP A 312 18.80 12.95 8.93
CA ASP A 312 17.60 12.13 9.03
C ASP A 312 17.08 11.76 7.63
N ILE A 313 17.07 12.69 6.68
CA ILE A 313 16.73 12.42 5.27
C ILE A 313 17.70 11.40 4.65
N VAL A 314 19.01 11.56 4.83
CA VAL A 314 20.02 10.62 4.27
C VAL A 314 19.89 9.22 4.87
N ASN A 315 19.67 9.11 6.18
CA ASN A 315 19.42 7.84 6.87
C ASN A 315 18.13 7.19 6.35
N THR A 316 17.06 7.98 6.22
CA THR A 316 15.74 7.53 5.78
C THR A 316 15.74 7.10 4.30
N ILE A 317 16.49 7.77 3.41
CA ILE A 317 16.75 7.29 2.05
C ILE A 317 17.44 5.92 2.09
N SER A 318 18.52 5.77 2.87
CA SER A 318 19.27 4.51 3.00
C SER A 318 18.37 3.36 3.49
N ILE A 319 17.57 3.59 4.54
CA ILE A 319 16.59 2.62 5.05
C ILE A 319 15.58 2.24 3.97
N ASN A 320 15.00 3.21 3.26
CA ASN A 320 13.99 2.93 2.23
C ASN A 320 14.57 2.23 1.00
N VAL A 321 15.85 2.46 0.65
CA VAL A 321 16.56 1.66 -0.37
C VAL A 321 16.65 0.19 0.05
N THR A 322 16.86 -0.11 1.33
CA THR A 322 16.90 -1.49 1.84
C THR A 322 15.51 -2.12 1.99
N GLU A 323 14.56 -1.42 2.63
CA GLU A 323 13.23 -1.97 2.95
C GLU A 323 12.34 -2.20 1.72
N ARG A 324 12.50 -1.40 0.65
CA ARG A 324 11.63 -1.45 -0.53
C ARG A 324 12.06 -2.49 -1.58
N GLN A 325 13.06 -3.34 -1.31
CA GLN A 325 13.57 -4.31 -2.29
C GLN A 325 12.56 -5.41 -2.67
N PRO A 326 12.53 -5.90 -3.93
CA PRO A 326 13.35 -5.43 -5.06
C PRO A 326 12.93 -4.06 -5.62
N LEU A 327 13.93 -3.24 -5.94
CA LEU A 327 13.81 -1.99 -6.70
C LEU A 327 14.46 -2.12 -8.08
N ASN A 328 13.87 -1.49 -9.10
CA ASN A 328 14.48 -1.39 -10.42
C ASN A 328 15.66 -0.39 -10.42
N PRO A 329 16.57 -0.45 -11.42
CA PRO A 329 17.70 0.47 -11.49
C PRO A 329 17.30 1.95 -11.56
N SER A 330 16.18 2.30 -12.19
CA SER A 330 15.72 3.69 -12.27
C SER A 330 15.38 4.27 -10.90
N SER A 331 14.64 3.54 -10.05
CA SER A 331 14.31 3.97 -8.69
C SER A 331 15.55 4.06 -7.79
N ARG A 332 16.51 3.14 -7.93
CA ARG A 332 17.80 3.23 -7.23
C ARG A 332 18.66 4.40 -7.72
N SER A 333 18.60 4.73 -9.01
CA SER A 333 19.27 5.91 -9.57
C SER A 333 18.68 7.22 -9.05
N GLU A 334 17.39 7.27 -8.74
CA GLU A 334 16.78 8.46 -8.14
C GLU A 334 17.19 8.64 -6.66
N ALA A 335 17.30 7.54 -5.89
CA ALA A 335 17.91 7.58 -4.56
C ALA A 335 19.37 8.10 -4.61
N ALA A 336 20.17 7.62 -5.57
CA ALA A 336 21.54 8.09 -5.77
C ALA A 336 21.58 9.59 -6.15
N LYS A 337 20.71 10.04 -7.07
CA LYS A 337 20.55 11.45 -7.47
C LYS A 337 20.18 12.35 -6.29
N ALA A 338 19.24 11.94 -5.46
CA ALA A 338 18.87 12.67 -4.24
C ALA A 338 20.05 12.84 -3.28
N LEU A 339 20.76 11.74 -2.98
CA LEU A 339 21.94 11.75 -2.11
C LEU A 339 23.08 12.63 -2.67
N ILE A 340 23.37 12.52 -3.96
CA ILE A 340 24.47 13.28 -4.59
C ILE A 340 24.10 14.77 -4.67
N SER A 341 22.85 15.11 -4.96
CA SER A 341 22.37 16.50 -4.90
C SER A 341 22.58 17.11 -3.52
N ILE A 342 22.26 16.40 -2.43
CA ILE A 342 22.50 16.89 -1.06
C ILE A 342 24.00 17.10 -0.82
N LEU A 343 24.85 16.14 -1.20
CA LEU A 343 26.30 16.24 -1.06
C LEU A 343 26.86 17.44 -1.83
N SER A 344 26.45 17.60 -3.08
CA SER A 344 26.88 18.67 -3.99
C SER A 344 26.52 20.04 -3.41
N THR A 345 25.28 20.25 -2.95
CA THR A 345 24.84 21.51 -2.33
C THR A 345 25.57 21.81 -1.02
N VAL A 346 25.78 20.82 -0.14
CA VAL A 346 26.52 21.00 1.12
C VAL A 346 27.98 21.39 0.87
N VAL A 347 28.64 20.78 -0.12
CA VAL A 347 30.07 21.02 -0.40
C VAL A 347 30.31 22.29 -1.22
N ARG A 348 29.49 22.55 -2.24
CA ARG A 348 29.67 23.66 -3.19
C ARG A 348 29.12 24.98 -2.65
N GLU A 349 27.94 24.95 -2.00
CA GLU A 349 27.21 26.17 -1.65
C GLU A 349 27.24 26.48 -0.15
N ARG A 350 27.03 25.49 0.73
CA ARG A 350 26.85 25.71 2.19
C ARG A 350 28.13 25.58 3.01
N ASN A 351 29.27 25.88 2.40
CA ASN A 351 30.58 25.95 3.05
C ASN A 351 31.02 27.40 3.30
N HIS A 352 30.31 28.06 4.21
CA HIS A 352 30.57 29.40 4.69
C HIS A 352 29.94 29.58 6.09
N ASP A 353 30.19 30.71 6.76
CA ASP A 353 29.48 31.08 7.98
C ASP A 353 28.06 31.55 7.62
N ALA A 354 27.07 30.69 7.86
CA ALA A 354 25.67 30.92 7.48
C ALA A 354 25.09 32.23 8.07
N TYR A 355 25.63 32.67 9.21
CA TYR A 355 25.18 33.89 9.89
C TYR A 355 26.03 35.13 9.59
N GLN A 356 27.01 35.04 8.67
CA GLN A 356 27.91 36.17 8.38
C GLN A 356 27.17 37.41 7.88
N ASN A 357 26.08 37.20 7.14
CA ASN A 357 25.25 38.25 6.53
C ASN A 357 23.85 38.36 7.18
N SER A 358 23.65 37.83 8.39
CA SER A 358 22.33 37.83 9.04
C SER A 358 21.81 39.24 9.28
N THR A 359 20.59 39.55 8.80
CA THR A 359 20.05 40.93 8.86
C THR A 359 19.47 41.29 10.23
N TRP A 360 19.16 40.29 11.05
CA TRP A 360 18.68 40.42 12.42
C TRP A 360 19.85 40.55 13.43
N PRO A 361 19.64 41.17 14.61
CA PRO A 361 20.71 41.44 15.58
C PRO A 361 21.15 40.19 16.37
N ARG A 362 21.74 39.21 15.66
CA ARG A 362 22.28 37.97 16.21
C ARG A 362 23.49 38.26 17.12
N ARG A 363 23.27 38.25 18.43
CA ARG A 363 24.39 38.20 19.39
C ARG A 363 25.00 36.81 19.36
N ARG A 364 26.21 36.67 18.80
CA ARG A 364 26.98 35.41 18.83
C ARG A 364 27.05 34.90 20.29
N PRO A 365 26.58 33.68 20.60
CA PRO A 365 26.72 33.09 21.92
C PRO A 365 28.19 32.97 22.32
N HIS A 366 28.51 33.24 23.58
CA HIS A 366 29.87 33.04 24.08
C HIS A 366 30.25 31.55 24.00
N GLY A 367 31.36 31.25 23.30
CA GLY A 367 31.83 29.88 23.08
C GLY A 367 31.26 29.15 21.86
N GLU A 368 30.44 29.81 21.03
CA GLU A 368 29.91 29.22 19.79
C GLU A 368 31.02 28.67 18.87
N LEU A 369 30.89 27.40 18.47
CA LEU A 369 31.90 26.70 17.66
C LEU A 369 31.66 26.96 16.16
N SER A 370 32.70 26.82 15.35
CA SER A 370 32.57 26.97 13.89
C SER A 370 31.62 25.92 13.26
N ILE A 371 31.46 24.74 13.89
CA ILE A 371 30.49 23.70 13.49
C ILE A 371 29.03 24.05 13.77
N ASP A 372 28.76 25.09 14.56
CA ASP A 372 27.40 25.59 14.81
C ASP A 372 27.03 26.72 13.83
N ARG A 373 27.98 27.08 12.95
CA ARG A 373 27.93 28.21 12.02
C ARG A 373 28.20 27.86 10.55
N ASN A 374 28.89 26.76 10.27
CA ASN A 374 29.15 26.26 8.92
C ASN A 374 28.59 24.83 8.78
N LEU A 375 27.66 24.65 7.82
CA LEU A 375 26.94 23.39 7.62
C LEU A 375 27.85 22.30 7.07
N TYR A 376 28.75 22.66 6.15
CA TYR A 376 29.80 21.76 5.66
C TYR A 376 30.73 21.29 6.79
N GLU A 377 31.19 22.19 7.67
CA GLU A 377 32.02 21.81 8.83
C GLU A 377 31.30 20.81 9.75
N ARG A 378 30.00 21.01 9.97
CA ARG A 378 29.17 20.18 10.85
C ARG A 378 28.96 18.77 10.33
N LEU A 379 28.68 18.64 9.04
CA LEU A 379 28.34 17.36 8.40
C LEU A 379 29.60 16.58 7.95
N ILE A 380 30.60 17.27 7.42
CA ILE A 380 31.77 16.66 6.75
C ILE A 380 33.09 17.15 7.35
N GLY A 381 33.27 18.47 7.47
CA GLY A 381 34.58 19.10 7.66
C GLY A 381 35.31 18.75 8.96
N LYS A 382 34.61 18.35 10.04
CA LYS A 382 35.26 17.91 11.28
C LYS A 382 35.06 16.43 11.58
N ALA A 383 36.19 15.72 11.67
CA ALA A 383 36.30 14.42 12.32
C ALA A 383 36.26 14.61 13.84
N SER A 384 35.05 14.60 14.40
CA SER A 384 34.81 14.59 15.84
C SER A 384 33.97 13.37 16.20
N PRO A 385 34.19 12.71 17.36
CA PRO A 385 33.24 11.74 17.90
C PRO A 385 31.84 12.31 18.13
N MET A 386 31.72 13.64 18.22
CA MET A 386 30.46 14.39 18.32
C MET A 386 29.94 14.92 16.97
N ASN A 387 30.51 14.50 15.84
CA ASN A 387 29.93 14.81 14.52
C ASN A 387 28.60 14.02 14.39
N PRO A 388 27.44 14.70 14.24
CA PRO A 388 26.14 14.02 14.22
C PRO A 388 25.96 13.10 13.00
N ALA A 389 26.72 13.29 11.92
CA ALA A 389 26.73 12.44 10.74
C ALA A 389 27.74 11.27 10.81
N GLY A 390 28.32 11.01 11.98
CA GLY A 390 29.22 9.87 12.24
C GLY A 390 30.53 9.85 11.45
N GLY A 391 30.89 10.97 10.78
CA GLY A 391 32.07 11.06 9.92
C GLY A 391 31.99 10.24 8.62
N THR A 392 30.80 9.77 8.23
CA THR A 392 30.53 9.15 6.92
C THR A 392 29.44 9.84 6.14
N PHE A 393 28.45 10.45 6.82
CA PHE A 393 27.31 11.12 6.19
C PHE A 393 26.75 10.31 5.01
N ILE A 394 26.71 10.91 3.81
CA ILE A 394 26.18 10.33 2.58
C ILE A 394 26.99 9.14 2.04
N ILE A 395 28.28 9.02 2.36
CA ILE A 395 29.14 7.94 1.81
C ILE A 395 28.54 6.55 2.11
N LYS A 396 28.03 6.33 3.33
CA LYS A 396 27.45 5.04 3.72
C LYS A 396 26.23 4.70 2.86
N ALA A 397 25.35 5.67 2.61
CA ALA A 397 24.15 5.47 1.80
C ALA A 397 24.47 5.22 0.31
N LEU A 398 25.56 5.81 -0.20
CA LEU A 398 26.01 5.57 -1.59
C LEU A 398 26.72 4.23 -1.78
N GLN A 399 27.25 3.59 -0.73
CA GLN A 399 27.91 2.28 -0.84
C GLN A 399 26.95 1.17 -1.31
N ASP A 400 25.67 1.29 -0.95
CA ASP A 400 24.62 0.31 -1.29
C ASP A 400 23.96 0.59 -2.66
N LEU A 401 24.43 1.60 -3.42
CA LEU A 401 23.81 2.09 -4.65
C LEU A 401 24.79 2.05 -5.86
N PRO A 402 24.93 0.91 -6.57
CA PRO A 402 25.78 0.83 -7.76
C PRO A 402 25.34 1.76 -8.90
N GLU A 403 24.09 2.20 -8.90
CA GLU A 403 23.57 3.24 -9.81
C GLU A 403 24.27 4.60 -9.67
N ALA A 404 24.92 4.88 -8.53
CA ALA A 404 25.72 6.09 -8.35
C ALA A 404 26.85 6.23 -9.41
N ARG A 405 27.18 5.14 -10.12
CA ARG A 405 28.08 5.15 -11.30
C ARG A 405 27.71 6.19 -12.36
N HIS A 406 26.43 6.55 -12.47
CA HIS A 406 25.94 7.53 -13.45
C HIS A 406 26.31 8.98 -13.09
N PHE A 407 26.85 9.21 -11.89
CA PHE A 407 27.22 10.51 -11.33
C PHE A 407 28.71 10.57 -10.92
N VAL A 408 29.53 9.65 -11.44
CA VAL A 408 30.96 9.54 -11.09
C VAL A 408 31.73 10.82 -11.36
N ASP A 409 31.46 11.50 -12.47
CA ASP A 409 32.14 12.76 -12.81
C ASP A 409 31.82 13.87 -11.79
N GLU A 410 30.56 13.97 -11.33
CA GLU A 410 30.16 14.91 -10.28
C GLU A 410 30.81 14.55 -8.92
N LEU A 411 30.91 13.25 -8.59
CA LEU A 411 31.59 12.79 -7.38
C LEU A 411 33.11 13.09 -7.42
N GLU A 412 33.75 13.05 -8.58
CA GLU A 412 35.16 13.43 -8.75
C GLU A 412 35.38 14.94 -8.63
N GLU A 413 34.49 15.77 -9.19
CA GLU A 413 34.50 17.22 -8.95
C GLU A 413 34.33 17.54 -7.46
N ILE A 414 33.36 16.89 -6.79
CA ILE A 414 33.14 17.05 -5.35
C ILE A 414 34.41 16.65 -4.59
N LEU A 415 35.04 15.52 -4.91
CA LEU A 415 36.29 15.09 -4.27
C LEU A 415 37.44 16.09 -4.46
N ALA A 416 37.57 16.69 -5.65
CA ALA A 416 38.57 17.72 -5.93
C ALA A 416 38.33 19.00 -5.11
N LEU A 417 37.07 19.43 -4.98
CA LEU A 417 36.67 20.55 -4.11
C LEU A 417 36.98 20.25 -2.63
N LEU A 418 36.64 19.05 -2.14
CA LEU A 418 36.92 18.62 -0.76
C LEU A 418 38.41 18.69 -0.39
N GLY A 419 39.32 18.62 -1.37
CA GLY A 419 40.76 18.78 -1.18
C GLY A 419 41.28 20.22 -1.25
N THR A 420 40.49 21.17 -1.77
CA THR A 420 40.91 22.56 -2.08
C THR A 420 40.13 23.65 -1.33
N ILE A 421 39.16 23.26 -0.51
CA ILE A 421 38.33 24.17 0.31
C ILE A 421 39.16 25.08 1.25
N GLY A 422 38.92 26.39 1.15
CA GLY A 422 39.63 27.42 1.91
C GLY A 422 39.32 27.49 3.42
N TRP A 423 38.18 26.95 3.87
CA TRP A 423 37.84 26.84 5.30
C TRP A 423 38.40 25.58 5.99
N GLY A 424 39.15 24.76 5.24
CA GLY A 424 39.76 23.51 5.72
C GLY A 424 39.33 22.31 4.86
N PRO A 425 40.29 21.52 4.34
CA PRO A 425 39.95 20.34 3.54
C PRO A 425 39.20 19.31 4.39
N ALA A 426 38.34 18.51 3.76
CA ALA A 426 37.65 17.43 4.48
C ALA A 426 38.65 16.47 5.15
N PRO A 427 38.25 15.83 6.26
CA PRO A 427 39.08 14.83 6.93
C PRO A 427 39.62 13.80 5.93
N GLN A 428 40.92 13.48 6.05
CA GLN A 428 41.60 12.59 5.12
C GLN A 428 40.84 11.26 4.94
N ALA A 429 40.37 10.67 6.04
CA ALA A 429 39.56 9.45 6.03
C ALA A 429 38.20 9.58 5.31
N TYR A 430 37.60 10.76 5.23
CA TYR A 430 36.39 10.99 4.43
C TYR A 430 36.72 11.02 2.93
N ARG A 431 37.78 11.75 2.57
CA ARG A 431 38.26 11.83 1.18
C ARG A 431 38.72 10.47 0.65
N GLU A 432 39.43 9.68 1.45
CA GLU A 432 39.85 8.32 1.11
C GLU A 432 38.66 7.37 0.90
N LYS A 433 37.65 7.42 1.77
CA LYS A 433 36.42 6.63 1.60
C LYS A 433 35.65 7.02 0.33
N LEU A 434 35.54 8.31 0.03
CA LEU A 434 34.89 8.79 -1.19
C LEU A 434 35.68 8.38 -2.45
N ALA A 435 37.01 8.51 -2.44
CA ALA A 435 37.87 8.06 -3.53
C ALA A 435 37.76 6.55 -3.76
N GLY A 436 37.73 5.75 -2.69
CA GLY A 436 37.50 4.30 -2.76
C GLY A 436 36.14 3.94 -3.36
N LEU A 437 35.08 4.65 -2.98
CA LEU A 437 33.74 4.50 -3.55
C LEU A 437 33.73 4.83 -5.05
N ILE A 438 34.36 5.92 -5.47
CA ILE A 438 34.48 6.29 -6.89
C ILE A 438 35.23 5.20 -7.68
N GLN A 439 36.32 4.66 -7.14
CA GLN A 439 37.05 3.55 -7.77
C GLN A 439 36.19 2.29 -7.89
N GLN A 440 35.41 1.96 -6.85
CA GLN A 440 34.46 0.84 -6.89
C GLN A 440 33.42 1.03 -7.99
N LEU A 441 32.76 2.20 -8.06
CA LEU A 441 31.77 2.51 -9.10
C LEU A 441 32.37 2.42 -10.53
N LYS A 442 33.58 2.95 -10.74
CA LYS A 442 34.31 2.82 -12.02
C LYS A 442 34.62 1.36 -12.36
N SER A 443 35.06 0.57 -11.39
CA SER A 443 35.38 -0.85 -11.59
C SER A 443 34.15 -1.72 -11.85
N SER A 444 32.99 -1.38 -11.28
CA SER A 444 31.73 -2.12 -11.43
C SER A 444 31.13 -2.01 -12.85
N GLY A 445 31.61 -1.06 -13.66
CA GLY A 445 31.30 -0.97 -15.10
C GLY A 445 32.19 -1.85 -15.98
N MET A 446 33.30 -2.38 -15.45
CA MET A 446 34.20 -3.26 -16.18
C MET A 446 33.64 -4.69 -16.18
N THR A 447 33.02 -5.11 -17.28
CA THR A 447 32.84 -6.56 -17.52
C THR A 447 34.21 -7.23 -17.46
N PRO A 448 34.42 -8.28 -16.64
CA PRO A 448 35.70 -8.97 -16.64
C PRO A 448 35.94 -9.55 -18.04
N PRO A 449 37.14 -9.36 -18.63
CA PRO A 449 37.45 -10.00 -19.90
C PRO A 449 37.30 -11.51 -19.70
N VAL A 450 36.59 -12.17 -20.61
CA VAL A 450 36.38 -13.62 -20.57
C VAL A 450 37.74 -14.31 -20.60
N ALA A 451 38.21 -14.69 -19.40
CA ALA A 451 39.45 -15.40 -19.22
C ALA A 451 39.29 -16.80 -19.83
N LYS A 452 39.70 -16.96 -21.09
CA LYS A 452 39.89 -18.26 -21.72
C LYS A 452 40.77 -19.10 -20.79
N ARG A 453 40.16 -20.07 -20.10
CA ARG A 453 40.89 -21.08 -19.33
C ARG A 453 41.91 -21.73 -20.27
N PRO A 454 43.23 -21.65 -20.01
CA PRO A 454 44.17 -22.50 -20.72
C PRO A 454 43.86 -23.96 -20.36
N ALA A 455 43.78 -24.82 -21.37
CA ALA A 455 43.51 -26.23 -21.17
C ALA A 455 44.72 -26.90 -20.49
N GLY A 456 44.60 -27.16 -19.18
CA GLY A 456 45.59 -27.93 -18.43
C GLY A 456 45.55 -29.39 -18.88
N SER A 457 46.61 -29.83 -19.57
CA SER A 457 46.80 -31.23 -19.96
C SER A 457 46.89 -32.10 -18.71
N LEU A 458 45.92 -33.00 -18.51
CA LEU A 458 45.97 -33.99 -17.43
C LEU A 458 46.78 -35.21 -17.88
N ASP A 459 48.08 -35.14 -17.64
CA ASP A 459 49.02 -36.24 -17.90
C ASP A 459 48.78 -37.39 -16.89
N ARG A 460 48.13 -38.46 -17.36
CA ARG A 460 47.79 -39.64 -16.52
C ARG A 460 48.99 -40.57 -16.38
N GLN A 461 49.89 -40.28 -15.44
CA GLN A 461 50.87 -41.29 -15.02
C GLN A 461 50.19 -42.42 -14.23
N VAL A 462 50.05 -43.57 -14.90
CA VAL A 462 49.64 -44.84 -14.28
C VAL A 462 50.77 -45.34 -13.37
N LYS A 463 50.50 -45.45 -12.06
CA LYS A 463 51.39 -46.13 -11.12
C LYS A 463 50.64 -47.31 -10.49
N ARG A 464 50.87 -48.50 -11.04
CA ARG A 464 50.34 -49.78 -10.56
C ARG A 464 51.49 -50.78 -10.46
N MET A 465 51.78 -51.29 -9.27
CA MET A 465 52.18 -52.69 -9.07
C MET A 465 52.24 -53.02 -7.57
N LYS A 466 51.29 -53.87 -7.15
CA LYS A 466 51.10 -54.50 -5.83
C LYS A 466 51.10 -53.57 -4.61
#